data_AF-A0A0E3PBJ9-F1
#
_entry.id   AF-A0A0E3PBJ9-F1
#
_cell.length_a   1.000
_cell.length_b   1.000
_cell.length_c   1.000
_cell.angle_alpha   90.00
_cell.angle_beta   90.00
_cell.angle_gamma   90.00
#
_symmetry.space_group_name_H-M   'P 1'
#
loop_
_entity.id
_entity.type
_entity.pdbx_description
1 polymer ?
#
loop_
_entity_poly.entity_id
_entity_poly.type
_entity_poly.pdbx_seq_one_letter_code
_entity_poly.pdbx_strand_id
1 'polypeptide(L)'
;MYNLSIKVVVIVETSEHNTLWEGYFSSYRKVASPHRKPSLFKWLYDSYKRLYLSCVSPSDVYRLADLKACLALVDTAIDDACDNEFLIKMNGGDKFSYEMLSMLYNADRVTSGDYIPLQPAAGNNTYAKITLDIFSDLLGTHVISLPRYNEFRGEFFLAMRNVAGSMEFSYLVNRNKVAYPYYIVVRNKGPSTMVEVLSILDLMASESFDASELGKAIALFRMADVVAMLNNAVNTWKKEIIERDYSSPVISLALEKKIVKFSDFEKVDVKNMEENLSPLPEIINGELNRTILVMKEFVENYEIKSFDALKYIDNYKTYAFESQRKNEEVCQRQIA
;
A
#
# COMPACT_ATOMS: atom_id res chain seq x y z
N MET A 1 32.98 -4.55 55.90
CA MET A 1 31.58 -4.90 55.59
C MET A 1 31.26 -4.34 54.23
N TYR A 2 31.23 -5.18 53.20
CA TYR A 2 30.84 -4.79 51.84
C TYR A 2 29.33 -5.00 51.69
N ASN A 3 28.58 -3.93 51.47
CA ASN A 3 27.15 -3.98 51.17
C ASN A 3 26.98 -4.31 49.68
N LEU A 4 26.58 -5.54 49.38
CA LEU A 4 26.10 -5.96 48.07
C LEU A 4 24.68 -5.41 47.88
N SER A 5 24.56 -4.34 47.09
CA SER A 5 23.28 -3.86 46.55
C SER A 5 22.89 -4.77 45.39
N ILE A 6 21.97 -5.70 45.64
CA ILE A 6 21.29 -6.46 44.60
C ILE A 6 20.29 -5.51 43.94
N LYS A 7 20.59 -5.04 42.73
CA LYS A 7 19.58 -4.43 41.85
C LYS A 7 18.65 -5.53 41.39
N VAL A 8 17.45 -5.57 41.97
CA VAL A 8 16.33 -6.33 41.42
C VAL A 8 16.00 -5.70 40.07
N VAL A 9 16.39 -6.36 38.98
CA VAL A 9 15.88 -6.08 37.65
C VAL A 9 14.43 -6.53 37.67
N VAL A 10 13.51 -5.58 37.79
CA VAL A 10 12.10 -5.81 37.53
C VAL A 10 12.00 -6.05 36.03
N ILE A 11 12.00 -7.32 35.62
CA ILE A 11 11.48 -7.71 34.32
C ILE A 11 9.98 -7.43 34.42
N VAL A 12 9.56 -6.30 33.87
CA VAL A 12 8.16 -6.06 33.60
C VAL A 12 7.82 -7.02 32.47
N GLU A 13 7.30 -8.19 32.81
CA GLU A 13 6.55 -9.02 31.87
C GLU A 13 5.34 -8.20 31.41
N THR A 14 5.49 -7.52 30.29
CA THR A 14 4.37 -6.88 29.60
C THR A 14 3.44 -7.98 29.11
N SER A 15 2.20 -7.97 29.61
CA SER A 15 1.08 -8.76 29.11
C SER A 15 1.04 -8.77 27.57
N GLU A 16 0.90 -9.95 26.97
CA GLU A 16 0.62 -10.26 25.56
C GLU A 16 0.62 -9.05 24.60
N HIS A 17 1.74 -8.85 23.91
CA HIS A 17 2.04 -7.67 23.09
C HIS A 17 0.99 -7.41 21.98
N ASN A 18 0.15 -6.39 22.16
CA ASN A 18 -0.51 -5.75 21.01
C ASN A 18 0.58 -5.11 20.14
N THR A 19 0.59 -5.45 18.86
CA THR A 19 1.45 -4.81 17.84
C THR A 19 1.08 -3.32 17.67
N LEU A 20 1.99 -2.52 17.14
CA LEU A 20 1.75 -1.09 16.91
C LEU A 20 0.53 -0.88 15.98
N TRP A 21 0.43 -1.68 14.91
CA TRP A 21 -0.69 -1.57 13.97
C TRP A 21 -2.04 -1.88 14.64
N GLU A 22 -2.10 -2.79 15.63
CA GLU A 22 -3.33 -3.08 16.40
C GLU A 22 -3.74 -1.89 17.26
N GLY A 23 -2.77 -1.19 17.84
CA GLY A 23 -2.97 0.06 18.55
C GLY A 23 -3.57 1.15 17.65
N TYR A 24 -2.96 1.41 16.50
CA TYR A 24 -3.47 2.38 15.53
C TYR A 24 -4.82 1.98 14.94
N PHE A 25 -5.04 0.69 14.65
CA PHE A 25 -6.32 0.18 14.16
C PHE A 25 -7.45 0.43 15.18
N SER A 26 -7.16 0.35 16.48
CA SER A 26 -8.15 0.63 17.53
C SER A 26 -8.67 2.08 17.51
N SER A 27 -7.87 3.02 17.02
CA SER A 27 -8.30 4.40 16.76
C SER A 27 -9.00 4.52 15.40
N TYR A 28 -8.38 3.99 14.34
CA TYR A 28 -8.88 4.06 12.97
C TYR A 28 -10.27 3.41 12.80
N ARG A 29 -10.56 2.30 13.48
CA ARG A 29 -11.86 1.61 13.41
C ARG A 29 -13.08 2.47 13.76
N LYS A 30 -12.88 3.62 14.40
CA LYS A 30 -13.94 4.58 14.74
C LYS A 30 -14.45 5.33 13.51
N VAL A 31 -13.62 5.42 12.47
CA VAL A 31 -13.88 6.18 11.23
C VAL A 31 -13.73 5.34 9.96
N ALA A 32 -13.09 4.17 10.05
CA ALA A 32 -12.88 3.25 8.95
C ALA A 32 -14.19 2.86 8.24
N SER A 33 -14.10 2.59 6.93
CA SER A 33 -15.23 2.06 6.18
C SER A 33 -15.70 0.70 6.76
N PRO A 34 -17.00 0.36 6.76
CA PRO A 34 -17.52 -0.85 7.41
C PRO A 34 -16.89 -2.17 6.93
N HIS A 35 -16.34 -2.19 5.71
CA HIS A 35 -15.70 -3.35 5.11
C HIS A 35 -14.22 -3.51 5.52
N ARG A 36 -13.57 -2.49 6.10
CA ARG A 36 -12.19 -2.58 6.59
C ARG A 36 -12.18 -3.33 7.92
N LYS A 37 -11.67 -4.57 7.89
CA LYS A 37 -11.58 -5.47 9.05
C LYS A 37 -10.13 -5.60 9.51
N PRO A 38 -9.88 -5.87 10.81
CA PRO A 38 -8.52 -6.08 11.32
C PRO A 38 -7.79 -7.25 10.63
N SER A 39 -8.53 -8.22 10.08
CA SER A 39 -7.98 -9.34 9.33
C SER A 39 -7.19 -8.91 8.08
N LEU A 40 -7.51 -7.78 7.46
CA LEU A 40 -6.74 -7.21 6.35
C LEU A 40 -5.33 -6.84 6.81
N PHE A 41 -5.24 -6.01 7.86
CA PHE A 41 -3.96 -5.54 8.40
C PHE A 41 -3.15 -6.66 9.04
N LYS A 42 -3.81 -7.62 9.69
CA LYS A 42 -3.15 -8.84 10.18
C LYS A 42 -2.51 -9.64 9.03
N TRP A 43 -3.24 -9.80 7.92
CA TRP A 43 -2.71 -10.48 6.74
C TRP A 43 -1.53 -9.72 6.12
N LEU A 44 -1.62 -8.38 6.01
CA LEU A 44 -0.51 -7.55 5.54
C LEU A 44 0.71 -7.67 6.44
N TYR A 45 0.54 -7.55 7.76
CA TYR A 45 1.61 -7.79 8.75
C TYR A 45 2.24 -9.18 8.58
N ASP A 46 1.44 -10.22 8.39
CA ASP A 46 1.96 -11.58 8.16
C ASP A 46 2.71 -11.72 6.83
N SER A 47 2.27 -11.03 5.79
CA SER A 47 2.93 -10.96 4.49
C SER A 47 4.25 -10.19 4.57
N TYR A 48 4.29 -9.06 5.29
CA TYR A 48 5.49 -8.23 5.40
C TYR A 48 6.64 -8.88 6.18
N LYS A 49 6.34 -9.87 7.05
CA LYS A 49 7.38 -10.75 7.62
C LYS A 49 8.11 -11.61 6.59
N ARG A 50 7.58 -11.72 5.37
CA ARG A 50 8.17 -12.46 4.24
C ARG A 50 8.64 -11.52 3.12
N LEU A 51 7.97 -10.39 2.96
CA LEU A 51 8.26 -9.34 1.98
C LEU A 51 9.24 -8.30 2.55
N TYR A 52 10.44 -8.74 2.92
CA TYR A 52 11.54 -7.86 3.33
C TYR A 52 12.81 -8.10 2.51
N LEU A 53 13.67 -7.07 2.39
CA LEU A 53 14.96 -7.18 1.72
C LEU A 53 15.93 -8.03 2.53
N SER A 54 16.68 -8.93 1.89
CA SER A 54 17.62 -9.82 2.61
C SER A 54 18.82 -9.12 3.25
N CYS A 55 19.01 -7.82 3.02
CA CYS A 55 19.96 -6.97 3.74
C CYS A 55 19.45 -6.53 5.13
N VAL A 56 18.18 -6.77 5.46
CA VAL A 56 17.60 -6.46 6.77
C VAL A 56 18.06 -7.49 7.80
N SER A 57 18.46 -7.02 8.97
CA SER A 57 18.78 -7.90 10.10
C SER A 57 17.54 -8.72 10.52
N PRO A 58 17.67 -10.03 10.79
CA PRO A 58 16.56 -10.84 11.30
C PRO A 58 15.88 -10.27 12.55
N SER A 59 16.61 -9.51 13.38
CA SER A 59 16.06 -8.84 14.57
C SER A 59 15.04 -7.74 14.26
N ASP A 60 15.13 -7.11 13.08
CA ASP A 60 14.29 -5.97 12.70
C ASP A 60 13.05 -6.39 11.89
N VAL A 61 12.97 -7.64 11.42
CA VAL A 61 11.90 -8.11 10.53
C VAL A 61 10.50 -7.89 11.13
N TYR A 62 10.30 -8.21 12.42
CA TYR A 62 9.00 -8.05 13.07
C TYR A 62 8.64 -6.57 13.27
N ARG A 63 9.61 -5.75 13.68
CA ARG A 63 9.44 -4.31 13.81
C ARG A 63 9.07 -3.68 12.47
N LEU A 64 9.80 -4.01 11.40
CA LEU A 64 9.53 -3.52 10.06
C LEU A 64 8.17 -3.98 9.53
N ALA A 65 7.80 -5.25 9.75
CA ALA A 65 6.48 -5.73 9.37
C ALA A 65 5.36 -4.93 10.05
N ASP A 66 5.56 -4.55 11.32
CA ASP A 66 4.63 -3.71 12.09
C ASP A 66 4.53 -2.30 11.50
N LEU A 67 5.67 -1.64 11.23
CA LEU A 67 5.70 -0.32 10.59
C LEU A 67 5.08 -0.32 9.19
N LYS A 68 5.35 -1.36 8.40
CA LYS A 68 4.77 -1.55 7.06
C LYS A 68 3.25 -1.73 7.14
N ALA A 69 2.75 -2.48 8.12
CA ALA A 69 1.31 -2.62 8.36
C ALA A 69 0.66 -1.30 8.80
N CYS A 70 1.36 -0.49 9.59
CA CYS A 70 0.90 0.86 9.95
C CYS A 70 0.84 1.79 8.73
N LEU A 71 1.85 1.77 7.85
CA LEU A 71 1.83 2.52 6.60
C LEU A 71 0.67 2.07 5.70
N ALA A 72 0.42 0.77 5.58
CA ALA A 72 -0.70 0.26 4.82
C ALA A 72 -2.07 0.66 5.40
N LEU A 73 -2.16 0.87 6.72
CA LEU A 73 -3.36 1.42 7.36
C LEU A 73 -3.60 2.87 6.95
N VAL A 74 -2.56 3.72 6.98
CA VAL A 74 -2.66 5.11 6.52
C VAL A 74 -3.00 5.17 5.04
N ASP A 75 -2.32 4.37 4.22
CA ASP A 75 -2.57 4.20 2.79
C ASP A 75 -4.04 3.85 2.52
N THR A 76 -4.55 2.81 3.19
CA THR A 76 -5.97 2.40 3.10
C THR A 76 -6.93 3.51 3.51
N ALA A 77 -6.59 4.31 4.53
CA ALA A 77 -7.45 5.40 4.97
C ALA A 77 -7.52 6.54 3.95
N ILE A 78 -6.42 6.81 3.24
CA ILE A 78 -6.36 7.87 2.22
C ILE A 78 -6.97 7.38 0.91
N ASP A 79 -6.75 6.11 0.54
CA ASP A 79 -7.42 5.41 -0.56
C ASP A 79 -8.95 5.45 -0.41
N ASP A 80 -9.46 5.06 0.77
CA ASP A 80 -10.90 5.14 1.08
C ASP A 80 -11.43 6.58 0.97
N ALA A 81 -10.62 7.58 1.32
CA ALA A 81 -10.99 8.99 1.20
C ALA A 81 -10.96 9.52 -0.24
N CYS A 82 -10.43 8.75 -1.18
CA CYS A 82 -10.35 9.06 -2.61
C CYS A 82 -11.35 8.26 -3.44
N ASP A 83 -11.65 7.02 -3.07
CA ASP A 83 -12.47 6.12 -3.90
C ASP A 83 -13.84 5.80 -3.32
N ASN A 84 -14.06 5.98 -2.00
CA ASN A 84 -15.35 5.68 -1.39
C ASN A 84 -16.31 6.88 -1.44
N GLU A 85 -17.22 6.89 -2.41
CA GLU A 85 -18.19 7.99 -2.62
C GLU A 85 -18.97 8.38 -1.35
N PHE A 86 -19.38 7.40 -0.54
CA PHE A 86 -20.09 7.66 0.71
C PHE A 86 -19.20 8.39 1.72
N LEU A 87 -17.96 7.93 1.93
CA LEU A 87 -17.02 8.60 2.83
C LEU A 87 -16.68 10.00 2.35
N ILE A 88 -16.42 10.17 1.05
CA ILE A 88 -16.14 11.48 0.45
C ILE A 88 -17.27 12.45 0.76
N LYS A 89 -18.50 12.07 0.46
CA LYS A 89 -19.69 12.92 0.68
C LYS A 89 -19.90 13.26 2.16
N MET A 90 -19.79 12.27 3.05
CA MET A 90 -20.01 12.44 4.49
C MET A 90 -18.96 13.33 5.16
N ASN A 91 -17.76 13.42 4.59
CA ASN A 91 -16.62 14.10 5.20
C ASN A 91 -16.29 15.47 4.59
N GLY A 92 -17.07 15.94 3.61
CA GLY A 92 -16.92 17.29 3.05
C GLY A 92 -16.64 17.35 1.54
N GLY A 93 -16.83 16.25 0.82
CA GLY A 93 -16.65 16.16 -0.63
C GLY A 93 -15.17 16.25 -1.03
N ASP A 94 -14.90 16.79 -2.21
CA ASP A 94 -13.56 16.87 -2.79
C ASP A 94 -12.52 17.50 -1.86
N LYS A 95 -12.93 18.51 -1.07
CA LYS A 95 -12.03 19.17 -0.11
C LYS A 95 -11.45 18.20 0.91
N PHE A 96 -12.23 17.19 1.31
CA PHE A 96 -11.77 16.13 2.20
C PHE A 96 -10.78 15.21 1.49
N SER A 97 -11.08 14.75 0.27
CA SER A 97 -10.14 13.91 -0.51
C SER A 97 -8.79 14.61 -0.71
N TYR A 98 -8.80 15.90 -1.07
CA TYR A 98 -7.56 16.68 -1.23
C TYR A 98 -6.81 16.92 0.09
N GLU A 99 -7.50 17.08 1.22
CA GLU A 99 -6.86 17.15 2.54
C GLU A 99 -6.18 15.82 2.91
N MET A 100 -6.81 14.69 2.58
CA MET A 100 -6.23 13.37 2.84
C MET A 100 -5.01 13.12 1.95
N LEU A 101 -5.10 13.44 0.65
CA LEU A 101 -3.97 13.38 -0.29
C LEU A 101 -2.81 14.30 0.12
N SER A 102 -3.11 15.49 0.67
CA SER A 102 -2.06 16.42 1.06
C SER A 102 -1.18 15.90 2.20
N MET A 103 -1.68 14.99 3.03
CA MET A 103 -0.85 14.32 4.04
C MET A 103 0.28 13.53 3.39
N LEU A 104 0.01 12.72 2.37
CA LEU A 104 1.05 11.97 1.64
C LEU A 104 1.96 12.89 0.83
N TYR A 105 1.39 13.88 0.15
CA TYR A 105 2.17 14.84 -0.62
C TYR A 105 3.18 15.63 0.22
N ASN A 106 2.86 15.84 1.49
CA ASN A 106 3.66 16.59 2.46
C ASN A 106 4.10 15.72 3.63
N ALA A 107 4.36 14.42 3.40
CA ALA A 107 4.78 13.49 4.44
C ALA A 107 6.07 13.94 5.17
N ASP A 108 6.94 14.67 4.48
CA ASP A 108 8.12 15.33 5.06
C ASP A 108 7.72 16.36 6.12
N ARG A 109 6.73 17.21 5.82
CA ARG A 109 6.21 18.21 6.75
C ARG A 109 5.45 17.57 7.90
N VAL A 110 4.67 16.52 7.63
CA VAL A 110 3.99 15.73 8.68
C VAL A 110 5.02 15.18 9.66
N THR A 111 6.13 14.63 9.15
CA THR A 111 7.22 14.10 9.97
C THR A 111 7.87 15.18 10.85
N SER A 112 8.07 16.38 10.31
CA SER A 112 8.70 17.50 11.05
C SER A 112 7.78 18.18 12.07
N GLY A 113 6.47 17.94 12.00
CA GLY A 113 5.47 18.67 12.80
C GLY A 113 5.05 20.02 12.20
N ASP A 114 5.60 20.42 11.05
CA ASP A 114 5.30 21.69 10.36
C ASP A 114 4.16 21.56 9.33
N TYR A 115 3.44 20.44 9.32
CA TYR A 115 2.29 20.25 8.43
C TYR A 115 1.14 21.20 8.77
N ILE A 116 0.70 21.95 7.77
CA ILE A 116 -0.46 22.84 7.87
C ILE A 116 -1.57 22.23 7.00
N PRO A 117 -2.72 21.84 7.58
CA PRO A 117 -3.87 21.37 6.82
C PRO A 117 -4.27 22.36 5.73
N LEU A 118 -4.57 21.85 4.53
CA LEU A 118 -5.04 22.68 3.41
C LEU A 118 -6.35 23.39 3.75
N GLN A 119 -7.19 22.75 4.56
CA GLN A 119 -8.48 23.27 4.96
C GLN A 119 -8.61 23.19 6.49
N PRO A 120 -8.46 24.29 7.22
CA PRO A 120 -8.60 24.31 8.69
C PRO A 120 -9.95 23.74 9.18
N ALA A 121 -11.02 23.93 8.41
CA ALA A 121 -12.33 23.35 8.69
C ALA A 121 -12.38 21.83 8.45
N ALA A 122 -11.63 21.30 7.47
CA ALA A 122 -11.44 19.86 7.30
C ALA A 122 -10.49 19.28 8.36
N GLY A 123 -9.62 20.10 8.97
CA GLY A 123 -8.85 19.73 10.17
C GLY A 123 -9.71 19.39 11.39
N ASN A 124 -10.97 19.84 11.43
CA ASN A 124 -11.97 19.43 12.41
C ASN A 124 -12.71 18.13 12.03
N ASN A 125 -12.43 17.57 10.85
CA ASN A 125 -12.98 16.28 10.44
C ASN A 125 -12.31 15.16 11.25
N THR A 126 -13.11 14.38 11.97
CA THR A 126 -12.62 13.29 12.82
C THR A 126 -11.83 12.23 12.04
N TYR A 127 -12.20 11.94 10.79
CA TYR A 127 -11.48 11.00 9.94
C TYR A 127 -10.07 11.53 9.64
N ALA A 128 -9.98 12.75 9.11
CA ALA A 128 -8.70 13.39 8.79
C ALA A 128 -7.81 13.53 10.02
N LYS A 129 -8.38 13.93 11.16
CA LYS A 129 -7.65 14.05 12.42
C LYS A 129 -7.07 12.71 12.89
N ILE A 130 -7.87 11.65 12.94
CA ILE A 130 -7.39 10.34 13.37
C ILE A 130 -6.30 9.81 12.44
N THR A 131 -6.46 9.98 11.12
CA THR A 131 -5.44 9.55 10.16
C THR A 131 -4.15 10.37 10.31
N LEU A 132 -4.25 11.69 10.48
CA LEU A 132 -3.08 12.55 10.72
C LEU A 132 -2.39 12.22 12.04
N ASP A 133 -3.14 11.98 13.12
CA ASP A 133 -2.59 11.60 14.43
C ASP A 133 -1.77 10.30 14.32
N ILE A 134 -2.33 9.28 13.66
CA ILE A 134 -1.63 8.01 13.39
C ILE A 134 -0.39 8.24 12.53
N PHE A 135 -0.53 9.00 11.44
CA PHE A 135 0.54 9.16 10.46
C PHE A 135 1.69 10.01 11.01
N SER A 136 1.37 11.07 11.75
CA SER A 136 2.35 11.93 12.41
C SER A 136 3.15 11.20 13.48
N ASP A 137 2.51 10.37 14.32
CA ASP A 137 3.20 9.52 15.30
C ASP A 137 4.05 8.44 14.61
N LEU A 138 3.49 7.75 13.61
CA LEU A 138 4.22 6.72 12.85
C LEU A 138 5.52 7.29 12.26
N LEU A 139 5.42 8.42 11.55
CA LEU A 139 6.59 9.02 10.92
C LEU A 139 7.52 9.66 11.94
N GLY A 140 6.98 10.55 12.78
CA GLY A 140 7.71 11.41 13.72
C GLY A 140 8.24 10.71 14.98
N THR A 141 7.78 9.49 15.29
CA THR A 141 8.30 8.68 16.41
C THR A 141 9.05 7.46 15.88
N HIS A 142 8.43 6.69 14.98
CA HIS A 142 8.93 5.36 14.64
C HIS A 142 9.83 5.35 13.42
N VAL A 143 9.45 5.97 12.30
CA VAL A 143 10.26 5.96 11.07
C VAL A 143 11.55 6.78 11.25
N ILE A 144 11.49 7.95 11.89
CA ILE A 144 12.70 8.76 12.14
C ILE A 144 13.75 8.04 13.01
N SER A 145 13.33 7.04 13.80
CA SER A 145 14.19 6.29 14.70
C SER A 145 14.95 5.15 14.01
N LEU A 146 14.74 4.95 12.70
CA LEU A 146 15.49 3.96 11.92
C LEU A 146 16.94 4.44 11.71
N PRO A 147 17.93 3.54 11.80
CA PRO A 147 19.35 3.90 11.88
C PRO A 147 19.83 4.73 10.67
N ARG A 148 19.26 4.48 9.49
CA ARG A 148 19.62 5.18 8.24
C ARG A 148 18.50 6.06 7.71
N TYR A 149 17.59 6.52 8.56
CA TYR A 149 16.51 7.43 8.18
C TYR A 149 17.03 8.65 7.40
N ASN A 150 18.05 9.35 7.94
CA ASN A 150 18.56 10.58 7.35
C ASN A 150 19.16 10.39 5.95
N GLU A 151 19.66 9.19 5.65
CA GLU A 151 20.26 8.85 4.38
C GLU A 151 19.21 8.63 3.29
N PHE A 152 18.12 7.93 3.62
CA PHE A 152 17.10 7.53 2.64
C PHE A 152 15.79 8.34 2.67
N ARG A 153 15.63 9.29 3.60
CA ARG A 153 14.39 10.08 3.74
C ARG A 153 13.95 10.79 2.46
N GLY A 154 14.88 11.23 1.63
CA GLY A 154 14.59 11.91 0.36
C GLY A 154 13.81 11.01 -0.60
N GLU A 155 14.31 9.79 -0.82
CA GLU A 155 13.63 8.80 -1.67
C GLU A 155 12.34 8.29 -1.04
N PHE A 156 12.31 8.11 0.28
CA PHE A 156 11.10 7.71 1.00
C PHE A 156 9.96 8.72 0.76
N PHE A 157 10.21 10.02 0.96
CA PHE A 157 9.19 11.05 0.72
C PHE A 157 8.88 11.25 -0.77
N LEU A 158 9.82 10.98 -1.68
CA LEU A 158 9.51 10.93 -3.10
C LEU A 158 8.55 9.78 -3.44
N ALA A 159 8.79 8.58 -2.92
CA ALA A 159 7.92 7.43 -3.11
C ALA A 159 6.52 7.66 -2.51
N MET A 160 6.41 8.30 -1.34
CA MET A 160 5.12 8.70 -0.75
C MET A 160 4.33 9.67 -1.65
N ARG A 161 5.02 10.62 -2.31
CA ARG A 161 4.39 11.51 -3.30
C ARG A 161 3.91 10.75 -4.54
N ASN A 162 4.63 9.71 -4.97
CA ASN A 162 4.18 8.86 -6.08
C ASN A 162 2.89 8.10 -5.72
N VAL A 163 2.78 7.62 -4.48
CA VAL A 163 1.54 7.00 -3.96
C VAL A 163 0.39 8.00 -3.97
N ALA A 164 0.63 9.22 -3.46
CA ALA A 164 -0.37 10.29 -3.50
C ALA A 164 -0.85 10.59 -4.93
N GLY A 165 0.08 10.70 -5.88
CA GLY A 165 -0.24 10.91 -7.29
C GLY A 165 -1.03 9.77 -7.92
N SER A 166 -0.74 8.52 -7.52
CA SER A 166 -1.49 7.34 -7.95
C SER A 166 -2.94 7.35 -7.45
N MET A 167 -3.16 7.73 -6.18
CA MET A 167 -4.50 7.86 -5.61
C MET A 167 -5.26 9.03 -6.22
N GLU A 168 -4.60 10.18 -6.41
CA GLU A 168 -5.20 11.33 -7.08
C GLU A 168 -5.59 11.00 -8.53
N PHE A 169 -4.75 10.27 -9.26
CA PHE A 169 -5.07 9.76 -10.59
C PHE A 169 -6.34 8.91 -10.55
N SER A 170 -6.43 7.96 -9.62
CA SER A 170 -7.60 7.08 -9.46
C SER A 170 -8.87 7.88 -9.17
N TYR A 171 -8.80 8.80 -8.21
CA TYR A 171 -9.89 9.72 -7.89
C TYR A 171 -10.37 10.52 -9.10
N LEU A 172 -9.45 11.10 -9.89
CA LEU A 172 -9.80 11.89 -11.08
C LEU A 172 -10.41 11.03 -12.19
N VAL A 173 -9.90 9.82 -12.40
CA VAL A 173 -10.45 8.85 -13.38
C VAL A 173 -11.89 8.48 -12.99
N ASN A 174 -12.10 8.13 -11.72
CA ASN A 174 -13.38 7.69 -11.18
C ASN A 174 -14.42 8.82 -11.22
N ARG A 175 -14.02 10.01 -10.79
CA ARG A 175 -14.87 11.21 -10.78
C ARG A 175 -15.26 11.67 -12.17
N ASN A 176 -14.30 11.77 -13.09
CA ASN A 176 -14.55 12.37 -14.40
C ASN A 176 -15.07 11.35 -15.43
N LYS A 177 -15.10 10.05 -15.08
CA LYS A 177 -15.50 8.95 -15.99
C LYS A 177 -14.73 9.00 -17.30
N VAL A 178 -13.40 9.13 -17.22
CA VAL A 178 -12.52 9.20 -18.39
C VAL A 178 -11.91 7.83 -18.64
N ALA A 179 -12.10 7.29 -19.85
CA ALA A 179 -11.46 6.05 -20.27
C ALA A 179 -10.03 6.35 -20.70
N TYR A 180 -9.07 6.13 -19.79
CA TYR A 180 -7.65 6.20 -20.13
C TYR A 180 -7.20 4.90 -20.81
N PRO A 181 -6.21 4.96 -21.71
CA PRO A 181 -5.53 3.76 -22.19
C PRO A 181 -4.99 2.95 -21.02
N TYR A 182 -5.14 1.62 -21.09
CA TYR A 182 -4.70 0.64 -20.12
C TYR A 182 -3.25 0.86 -19.68
N TYR A 183 -2.35 1.13 -20.62
CA TYR A 183 -0.94 1.36 -20.29
C TYR A 183 -0.72 2.62 -19.42
N ILE A 184 -1.56 3.66 -19.59
CA ILE A 184 -1.52 4.87 -18.74
C ILE A 184 -2.02 4.52 -17.35
N VAL A 185 -3.07 3.72 -17.25
CA VAL A 185 -3.62 3.27 -15.96
C VAL A 185 -2.57 2.47 -15.19
N VAL A 186 -1.97 1.45 -15.81
CA VAL A 186 -0.92 0.62 -15.19
C VAL A 186 0.26 1.47 -14.71
N ARG A 187 0.72 2.41 -15.54
CA ARG A 187 1.86 3.28 -15.20
C ARG A 187 1.58 4.19 -14.01
N ASN A 188 0.36 4.71 -13.89
CA ASN A 188 0.02 5.65 -12.82
C ASN A 188 -0.45 4.93 -11.54
N LYS A 189 -1.06 3.75 -11.63
CA LYS A 189 -1.53 3.01 -10.44
C LYS A 189 -0.47 2.17 -9.74
N GLY A 190 0.65 1.83 -10.39
CA GLY A 190 1.71 1.00 -9.77
C GLY A 190 2.04 1.39 -8.32
N PRO A 191 2.33 2.68 -8.03
CA PRO A 191 2.69 3.13 -6.68
C PRO A 191 1.61 2.91 -5.61
N SER A 192 0.34 2.66 -5.94
CA SER A 192 -0.75 2.50 -4.95
C SER A 192 -0.57 1.32 -4.00
N THR A 193 0.37 0.42 -4.28
CA THR A 193 0.64 -0.75 -3.41
C THR A 193 1.81 -0.52 -2.44
N MET A 194 2.38 0.68 -2.44
CA MET A 194 3.42 1.14 -1.52
C MET A 194 4.72 0.32 -1.56
N VAL A 195 4.95 -0.55 -2.54
CA VAL A 195 6.11 -1.47 -2.54
C VAL A 195 7.44 -0.71 -2.53
N GLU A 196 7.58 0.37 -3.31
CA GLU A 196 8.76 1.26 -3.26
C GLU A 196 8.95 1.84 -1.85
N VAL A 197 7.90 2.39 -1.24
CA VAL A 197 7.94 2.96 0.12
C VAL A 197 8.38 1.93 1.15
N LEU A 198 7.76 0.75 1.15
CA LEU A 198 8.04 -0.31 2.11
C LEU A 198 9.45 -0.90 1.92
N SER A 199 9.95 -0.94 0.69
CA SER A 199 11.31 -1.40 0.40
C SER A 199 12.35 -0.36 0.84
N ILE A 200 12.08 0.93 0.69
CA ILE A 200 12.96 1.99 1.22
C ILE A 200 12.98 1.97 2.76
N LEU A 201 11.86 1.62 3.40
CA LEU A 201 11.82 1.44 4.85
C LEU A 201 12.76 0.31 5.32
N ASP A 202 12.88 -0.76 4.55
CA ASP A 202 13.88 -1.81 4.80
C ASP A 202 15.32 -1.28 4.66
N LEU A 203 15.58 -0.45 3.65
CA LEU A 203 16.89 0.21 3.48
C LEU A 203 17.25 1.10 4.68
N MET A 204 16.27 1.85 5.20
CA MET A 204 16.45 2.68 6.42
C MET A 204 16.84 1.87 7.65
N ALA A 205 16.50 0.58 7.70
CA ALA A 205 16.84 -0.33 8.78
C ALA A 205 18.07 -1.22 8.50
N SER A 206 18.60 -1.21 7.27
CA SER A 206 19.68 -2.10 6.85
C SER A 206 21.04 -1.40 6.88
N GLU A 207 21.92 -1.80 7.80
CA GLU A 207 23.30 -1.28 7.87
C GLU A 207 24.20 -1.77 6.72
N SER A 208 23.86 -2.91 6.10
CA SER A 208 24.70 -3.57 5.09
C SER A 208 24.46 -3.10 3.66
N PHE A 209 23.42 -2.31 3.40
CA PHE A 209 23.11 -1.83 2.05
C PHE A 209 24.09 -0.77 1.55
N ASP A 210 24.67 -0.96 0.37
CA ASP A 210 25.51 0.03 -0.30
C ASP A 210 24.64 1.08 -1.02
N ALA A 211 24.72 2.33 -0.55
CA ALA A 211 23.97 3.45 -1.12
C ALA A 211 24.31 3.75 -2.59
N SER A 212 25.46 3.32 -3.09
CA SER A 212 25.80 3.41 -4.51
C SER A 212 24.84 2.60 -5.40
N GLU A 213 24.14 1.62 -4.81
CA GLU A 213 23.17 0.74 -5.46
C GLU A 213 21.74 1.28 -5.44
N LEU A 214 21.48 2.43 -4.80
CA LEU A 214 20.13 2.94 -4.56
C LEU A 214 19.33 3.13 -5.85
N GLY A 215 19.93 3.69 -6.91
CA GLY A 215 19.22 3.95 -8.17
C GLY A 215 18.68 2.68 -8.83
N LYS A 216 19.46 1.58 -8.82
CA LYS A 216 19.02 0.28 -9.36
C LYS A 216 18.02 -0.43 -8.44
N ALA A 217 18.16 -0.28 -7.12
CA ALA A 217 17.19 -0.80 -6.17
C ALA A 217 15.81 -0.15 -6.34
N ILE A 218 15.75 1.18 -6.42
CA ILE A 218 14.51 1.94 -6.66
C ILE A 218 13.84 1.51 -7.97
N ALA A 219 14.61 1.35 -9.05
CA ALA A 219 14.06 0.87 -10.32
C ALA A 219 13.41 -0.52 -10.19
N LEU A 220 14.06 -1.45 -9.47
CA LEU A 220 13.50 -2.77 -9.19
C LEU A 220 12.23 -2.69 -8.33
N PHE A 221 12.21 -1.84 -7.30
CA PHE A 221 11.04 -1.70 -6.42
C PHE A 221 9.82 -1.15 -7.17
N ARG A 222 10.03 -0.22 -8.11
CA ARG A 222 8.94 0.29 -8.97
C ARG A 222 8.37 -0.77 -9.90
N MET A 223 9.20 -1.71 -10.38
CA MET A 223 8.67 -2.85 -11.12
C MET A 223 7.86 -3.78 -10.20
N ALA A 224 8.29 -3.96 -8.95
CA ALA A 224 7.56 -4.74 -7.95
C ALA A 224 6.22 -4.08 -7.56
N ASP A 225 6.13 -2.75 -7.52
CA ASP A 225 4.88 -2.00 -7.40
C ASP A 225 3.88 -2.39 -8.49
N VAL A 226 4.33 -2.44 -9.74
CA VAL A 226 3.47 -2.87 -10.87
C VAL A 226 3.02 -4.32 -10.69
N VAL A 227 3.91 -5.23 -10.29
CA VAL A 227 3.53 -6.63 -10.02
C VAL A 227 2.48 -6.73 -8.91
N ALA A 228 2.68 -6.04 -7.79
CA ALA A 228 1.74 -6.05 -6.68
C ALA A 228 0.39 -5.43 -7.07
N MET A 229 0.40 -4.34 -7.83
CA MET A 229 -0.81 -3.67 -8.33
C MET A 229 -1.60 -4.54 -9.31
N LEU A 230 -0.94 -5.18 -10.28
CA LEU A 230 -1.60 -6.10 -11.21
C LEU A 230 -2.17 -7.31 -10.46
N ASN A 231 -1.42 -7.85 -9.48
CA ASN A 231 -1.92 -8.93 -8.65
C ASN A 231 -3.15 -8.51 -7.84
N ASN A 232 -3.15 -7.30 -7.28
CA ASN A 232 -4.31 -6.75 -6.59
C ASN A 232 -5.51 -6.69 -7.54
N ALA A 233 -5.36 -6.11 -8.73
CA ALA A 233 -6.43 -5.98 -9.72
C ALA A 233 -7.07 -7.32 -10.12
N VAL A 234 -6.26 -8.37 -10.33
CA VAL A 234 -6.75 -9.74 -10.62
C VAL A 234 -7.62 -10.29 -9.48
N ASN A 235 -7.34 -9.87 -8.26
CA ASN A 235 -7.97 -10.35 -7.04
C ASN A 235 -9.20 -9.53 -6.61
N THR A 236 -9.29 -8.26 -7.03
CA THR A 236 -10.31 -7.32 -6.57
C THR A 236 -11.29 -6.86 -7.64
N TRP A 237 -11.09 -7.20 -8.92
CA TRP A 237 -11.90 -6.68 -10.03
C TRP A 237 -13.43 -6.81 -9.87
N LYS A 238 -13.92 -7.90 -9.27
CA LYS A 238 -15.35 -8.08 -9.03
C LYS A 238 -15.92 -7.03 -8.08
N LYS A 239 -15.19 -6.74 -7.00
CA LYS A 239 -15.53 -5.70 -6.04
C LYS A 239 -15.44 -4.32 -6.72
N GLU A 240 -14.42 -4.11 -7.56
CA GLU A 240 -14.20 -2.86 -8.29
C GLU A 240 -15.34 -2.53 -9.28
N ILE A 241 -16.06 -3.53 -9.81
CA ILE A 241 -17.29 -3.30 -10.60
C ILE A 241 -18.35 -2.58 -9.76
N ILE A 242 -18.56 -3.05 -8.53
CA ILE A 242 -19.56 -2.49 -7.60
C ILE A 242 -19.14 -1.09 -7.15
N GLU A 243 -17.84 -0.92 -6.91
CA GLU A 243 -17.23 0.35 -6.48
C GLU A 243 -17.08 1.35 -7.63
N ARG A 244 -17.28 0.91 -8.88
CA ARG A 244 -17.11 1.71 -10.09
C ARG A 244 -15.70 2.29 -10.20
N ASP A 245 -14.70 1.51 -9.82
CA ASP A 245 -13.30 1.91 -9.94
C ASP A 245 -12.84 1.76 -11.41
N TYR A 246 -13.05 2.80 -12.21
CA TYR A 246 -12.62 2.87 -13.60
C TYR A 246 -11.10 2.94 -13.74
N SER A 247 -10.38 3.21 -12.66
CA SER A 247 -8.93 3.15 -12.60
C SER A 247 -8.39 1.73 -12.39
N SER A 248 -9.26 0.73 -12.16
CA SER A 248 -8.87 -0.69 -12.16
C SER A 248 -8.25 -1.10 -13.50
N PRO A 249 -7.11 -1.82 -13.52
CA PRO A 249 -6.55 -2.41 -14.74
C PRO A 249 -7.53 -3.28 -15.53
N VAL A 250 -8.39 -4.05 -14.86
CA VAL A 250 -9.38 -4.90 -15.53
C VAL A 250 -10.47 -4.05 -16.19
N ILE A 251 -11.03 -3.10 -15.45
CA ILE A 251 -12.12 -2.25 -15.96
C ILE A 251 -11.62 -1.29 -17.04
N SER A 252 -10.46 -0.68 -16.86
CA SER A 252 -9.84 0.20 -17.86
C SER A 252 -9.55 -0.54 -19.17
N LEU A 253 -9.05 -1.78 -19.11
CA LEU A 253 -8.86 -2.61 -20.31
C LEU A 253 -10.20 -2.94 -20.98
N ALA A 254 -11.25 -3.22 -20.21
CA ALA A 254 -12.58 -3.48 -20.73
C ALA A 254 -13.17 -2.25 -21.46
N LEU A 255 -12.98 -1.05 -20.89
CA LEU A 255 -13.39 0.23 -21.48
C LEU A 255 -12.58 0.53 -22.75
N GLU A 256 -11.26 0.34 -22.74
CA GLU A 256 -10.40 0.52 -23.92
C GLU A 256 -10.82 -0.41 -25.07
N LYS A 257 -11.05 -1.69 -24.77
CA LYS A 257 -11.49 -2.70 -25.74
C LYS A 257 -12.96 -2.56 -26.14
N LYS A 258 -13.70 -1.59 -25.55
CA LYS A 258 -15.14 -1.35 -25.77
C LYS A 258 -16.01 -2.59 -25.47
N ILE A 259 -15.56 -3.44 -24.54
CA ILE A 259 -16.33 -4.58 -24.02
C ILE A 259 -17.48 -4.07 -23.15
N VAL A 260 -17.23 -2.98 -22.42
CA VAL A 260 -18.22 -2.25 -21.62
C VAL A 260 -18.11 -0.75 -21.89
N LYS A 261 -19.15 -0.01 -21.51
CA LYS A 261 -19.18 1.46 -21.45
C LYS A 261 -19.58 1.91 -20.04
N PHE A 262 -19.29 3.17 -19.69
CA PHE A 262 -19.62 3.73 -18.38
C PHE A 262 -21.09 3.54 -17.96
N SER A 263 -22.03 3.66 -18.92
CA SER A 263 -23.46 3.47 -18.64
C SER A 263 -23.85 2.04 -18.23
N ASP A 264 -22.98 1.05 -18.45
CA ASP A 264 -23.25 -0.33 -18.05
C ASP A 264 -23.08 -0.49 -16.53
N PHE A 265 -22.19 0.29 -15.90
CA PHE A 265 -21.99 0.36 -14.45
C PHE A 265 -23.11 1.11 -13.70
N GLU A 266 -23.96 1.82 -14.44
CA GLU A 266 -25.15 2.48 -13.90
C GLU A 266 -26.34 1.53 -13.82
N LYS A 267 -26.27 0.38 -14.52
CA LYS A 267 -27.31 -0.64 -14.58
C LYS A 267 -26.97 -1.79 -13.63
N VAL A 268 -27.99 -2.33 -12.95
CA VAL A 268 -27.84 -3.23 -11.79
C VAL A 268 -27.45 -4.68 -12.15
N ASP A 269 -27.13 -4.99 -13.42
CA ASP A 269 -26.76 -6.36 -13.80
C ASP A 269 -25.25 -6.61 -13.63
N VAL A 270 -24.82 -6.68 -12.37
CA VAL A 270 -23.43 -7.00 -11.99
C VAL A 270 -23.02 -8.36 -12.54
N LYS A 271 -23.96 -9.32 -12.62
CA LYS A 271 -23.67 -10.67 -13.09
C LYS A 271 -23.25 -10.67 -14.57
N ASN A 272 -23.99 -9.97 -15.42
CA ASN A 272 -23.61 -9.82 -16.83
C ASN A 272 -22.25 -9.09 -16.98
N MET A 273 -21.98 -8.08 -16.15
CA MET A 273 -20.66 -7.45 -16.15
C MET A 273 -19.55 -8.43 -15.75
N GLU A 274 -19.76 -9.24 -14.72
CA GLU A 274 -18.81 -10.28 -14.32
C GLU A 274 -18.53 -11.27 -15.45
N GLU A 275 -19.57 -11.74 -16.14
CA GLU A 275 -19.43 -12.66 -17.28
C GLU A 275 -18.60 -12.03 -18.40
N ASN A 276 -18.89 -10.78 -18.78
CA ASN A 276 -18.17 -10.06 -19.84
C ASN A 276 -16.70 -9.77 -19.49
N LEU A 277 -16.40 -9.48 -18.22
CA LEU A 277 -15.06 -9.12 -17.76
C LEU A 277 -14.21 -10.35 -17.39
N SER A 278 -14.83 -11.51 -17.17
CA SER A 278 -14.15 -12.75 -16.72
C SER A 278 -12.90 -13.18 -17.51
N PRO A 279 -12.75 -12.92 -18.84
CA PRO A 279 -11.53 -13.26 -19.56
C PRO A 279 -10.36 -12.30 -19.33
N LEU A 280 -10.62 -11.07 -18.85
CA LEU A 280 -9.60 -10.02 -18.75
C LEU A 280 -8.58 -10.25 -17.63
N PRO A 281 -8.92 -10.77 -16.43
CA PRO A 281 -7.93 -11.11 -15.41
C PRO A 281 -6.80 -12.01 -15.92
N GLU A 282 -7.06 -12.90 -16.88
CA GLU A 282 -6.01 -13.74 -17.48
C GLU A 282 -5.01 -12.92 -18.32
N ILE A 283 -5.49 -11.89 -19.03
CA ILE A 283 -4.61 -10.96 -19.75
C ILE A 283 -3.75 -10.17 -18.76
N ILE A 284 -4.34 -9.72 -17.64
CA ILE A 284 -3.62 -9.01 -16.57
C ILE A 284 -2.57 -9.92 -15.93
N ASN A 285 -2.89 -11.20 -15.68
CA ASN A 285 -1.94 -12.20 -15.22
C ASN A 285 -0.78 -12.42 -16.20
N GLY A 286 -1.06 -12.39 -17.51
CA GLY A 286 -0.03 -12.42 -18.54
C GLY A 286 0.96 -11.26 -18.42
N GLU A 287 0.47 -10.04 -18.21
CA GLU A 287 1.30 -8.84 -18.03
C GLU A 287 2.07 -8.85 -16.70
N LEU A 288 1.45 -9.35 -15.62
CA LEU A 288 2.11 -9.59 -14.34
C LEU A 288 3.32 -10.52 -14.53
N ASN A 289 3.11 -11.67 -15.17
CA ASN A 289 4.17 -12.65 -15.41
C ASN A 289 5.27 -12.07 -16.30
N ARG A 290 4.90 -11.27 -17.32
CA ARG A 290 5.86 -10.55 -18.16
C ARG A 290 6.68 -9.55 -17.34
N THR A 291 6.05 -8.80 -16.44
CA THR A 291 6.75 -7.83 -15.57
C THR A 291 7.76 -8.55 -14.67
N ILE A 292 7.42 -9.72 -14.12
CA ILE A 292 8.35 -10.55 -13.35
C ILE A 292 9.56 -10.98 -14.20
N LEU A 293 9.36 -11.34 -15.47
CA LEU A 293 10.47 -11.67 -16.37
C LEU A 293 11.38 -10.46 -16.61
N VAL A 294 10.79 -9.29 -16.86
CA VAL A 294 11.55 -8.03 -17.01
C VAL A 294 12.36 -7.70 -15.75
N MET A 295 11.82 -7.96 -14.55
CA MET A 295 12.57 -7.80 -13.30
C MET A 295 13.78 -8.73 -13.23
N LYS A 296 13.65 -9.99 -13.68
CA LYS A 296 14.77 -10.94 -13.70
C LYS A 296 15.84 -10.51 -14.69
N GLU A 297 15.46 -10.14 -15.91
CA GLU A 297 16.37 -9.58 -16.92
C GLU A 297 17.06 -8.31 -16.41
N PHE A 298 16.35 -7.44 -15.68
CA PHE A 298 16.93 -6.25 -15.07
C PHE A 298 18.01 -6.61 -14.05
N VAL A 299 17.74 -7.54 -13.13
CA VAL A 299 18.70 -7.95 -12.11
C VAL A 299 19.95 -8.61 -12.73
N GLU A 300 19.78 -9.38 -13.80
CA GLU A 300 20.91 -9.97 -14.55
C GLU A 300 21.81 -8.91 -15.19
N ASN A 301 21.23 -7.81 -15.70
CA ASN A 301 21.96 -6.76 -16.40
C ASN A 301 22.59 -5.69 -15.48
N TYR A 302 21.95 -5.38 -14.36
CA TYR A 302 22.35 -4.26 -13.48
C TYR A 302 22.95 -4.70 -12.14
N GLU A 303 22.92 -6.00 -11.83
CA GLU A 303 23.55 -6.68 -10.68
C GLU A 303 23.43 -5.94 -9.33
N ILE A 304 22.49 -6.30 -8.47
CA ILE A 304 22.38 -5.73 -7.10
C ILE A 304 23.07 -6.65 -6.10
N LYS A 305 24.06 -6.17 -5.36
CA LYS A 305 24.89 -6.98 -4.44
C LYS A 305 24.46 -6.88 -2.99
N SER A 306 23.85 -5.76 -2.61
CA SER A 306 23.49 -5.48 -1.23
C SER A 306 22.41 -6.40 -0.69
N PHE A 307 21.54 -6.91 -1.55
CA PHE A 307 20.51 -7.88 -1.20
C PHE A 307 20.29 -8.88 -2.33
N ASP A 308 19.80 -10.06 -1.98
CA ASP A 308 19.35 -11.11 -2.89
C ASP A 308 18.10 -10.65 -3.67
N ALA A 309 18.34 -10.05 -4.83
CA ALA A 309 17.30 -9.49 -5.68
C ALA A 309 16.43 -10.58 -6.35
N LEU A 310 16.97 -11.77 -6.60
CA LEU A 310 16.19 -12.89 -7.14
C LEU A 310 15.20 -13.41 -6.09
N LYS A 311 15.64 -13.57 -4.84
CA LYS A 311 14.75 -13.90 -3.72
C LYS A 311 13.68 -12.83 -3.52
N TYR A 312 14.03 -11.55 -3.65
CA TYR A 312 13.04 -10.46 -3.60
C TYR A 312 11.96 -10.64 -4.67
N ILE A 313 12.34 -10.89 -5.93
CA ILE A 313 11.40 -11.16 -7.03
C ILE A 313 10.52 -12.40 -6.73
N ASP A 314 11.14 -13.50 -6.29
CA ASP A 314 10.43 -14.75 -6.04
C ASP A 314 9.47 -14.64 -4.84
N ASN A 315 9.77 -13.79 -3.84
CA ASN A 315 8.85 -13.48 -2.75
C ASN A 315 7.57 -12.79 -3.27
N TYR A 316 7.67 -11.83 -4.19
CA TYR A 316 6.50 -11.19 -4.80
C TYR A 316 5.72 -12.14 -5.72
N LYS A 317 6.42 -13.01 -6.45
CA LYS A 317 5.77 -14.10 -7.22
C LYS A 317 4.98 -15.03 -6.30
N THR A 318 5.57 -15.43 -5.18
CA THR A 318 4.92 -16.31 -4.20
C THR A 318 3.71 -15.62 -3.56
N TYR A 319 3.85 -14.36 -3.18
CA TYR A 319 2.76 -13.53 -2.67
C TYR A 319 1.59 -13.45 -3.66
N ALA A 320 1.87 -13.22 -4.94
CA ALA A 320 0.83 -13.18 -5.98
C ALA A 320 0.07 -14.51 -6.05
N PHE A 321 0.79 -15.63 -6.11
CA PHE A 321 0.20 -16.97 -6.13
C PHE A 321 -0.62 -17.28 -4.87
N GLU A 322 -0.11 -16.98 -3.67
CA GLU A 322 -0.81 -17.20 -2.40
C GLU A 322 -2.11 -16.38 -2.32
N SER A 323 -2.07 -15.13 -2.78
CA SER A 323 -3.23 -14.24 -2.82
C SER A 323 -4.33 -14.77 -3.73
N GLN A 324 -3.97 -15.20 -4.94
CA GLN A 324 -4.90 -15.75 -5.92
C GLN A 324 -5.56 -17.03 -5.41
N ARG A 325 -4.77 -17.97 -4.89
CA ARG A 325 -5.30 -19.22 -4.30
C ARG A 325 -6.30 -18.96 -3.18
N LYS A 326 -6.01 -18.00 -2.29
CA LYS A 326 -6.90 -17.64 -1.18
C LYS A 326 -8.23 -17.08 -1.69
N ASN A 327 -8.21 -16.30 -2.76
CA ASN A 327 -9.42 -15.76 -3.36
C ASN A 327 -10.28 -16.82 -4.05
N GLU A 328 -9.66 -17.81 -4.69
CA GLU A 328 -10.37 -18.97 -5.23
C GLU A 328 -11.08 -19.76 -4.12
N GLU A 329 -10.39 -20.02 -3.00
CA GLU A 329 -10.97 -20.72 -1.84
C GLU A 329 -12.15 -19.94 -1.24
N VAL A 330 -12.08 -18.60 -1.17
CA VAL A 330 -13.19 -17.76 -0.70
C VAL A 330 -14.37 -17.80 -1.67
N CYS A 331 -14.13 -17.72 -2.98
CA CYS A 331 -15.18 -17.81 -4.00
C CYS A 331 -15.89 -19.17 -3.96
N GLN A 332 -15.14 -20.27 -3.80
CA GLN A 332 -15.71 -21.62 -3.73
C GLN A 332 -16.61 -21.81 -2.49
N ARG A 333 -16.24 -21.22 -1.34
CA ARG A 333 -17.06 -21.28 -0.10
C ARG A 333 -18.33 -20.43 -0.15
N GLN A 334 -18.44 -19.49 -1.07
CA GLN A 334 -19.66 -18.67 -1.23
C GLN A 334 -20.69 -19.31 -2.17
N ILE A 335 -20.29 -20.34 -2.93
CA ILE A 335 -21.13 -21.07 -3.90
C ILE A 335 -21.69 -22.37 -3.30
N ALA A 336 -21.02 -22.92 -2.27
CA ALA A 336 -21.47 -24.07 -1.48
C ALA A 336 -22.36 -23.64 -0.31
#